data_AF-A0A094AWB0-F1
#
_entry.id   AF-A0A094AWB0-F1
#
_cell.length_a   1.000
_cell.length_b   1.000
_cell.length_c   1.000
_cell.angle_alpha   90.00
_cell.angle_beta   90.00
_cell.angle_gamma   90.00
#
_symmetry.space_group_name_H-M   'P 1'
#
loop_
_entity.id
_entity.type
_entity.pdbx_description
1 polymer ?
#
loop_
_entity_poly.entity_id
_entity_poly.type
_entity_poly.pdbx_seq_one_letter_code
_entity_poly.pdbx_strand_id
1 'polypeptide(L)'
;VAAQETVNLWFSELFADDDSGISLALTISNISLIGHSAFAVSRFLCGALCLVIRPRILLCASLLGGTAISIAIATLPQHTVTTRPNTVLGLTIGLFFFEGPIFPLIFAIALRGLGRSTKKGAAMIAAGPGGGAVGPWVLFALQNRMGVRRSFWIVTVALGTACLFPVYLKVVGRAREVVDWNRIEGKERKWKWKWKSKWPWD
;
A
#
# COMPACT_ATOMS: atom_id res chain seq x y z
N VAL A 1 -4.80 4.88 4.59
CA VAL A 1 -5.96 5.51 5.28
C VAL A 1 -5.84 7.02 5.17
N ALA A 2 -4.86 7.68 5.82
CA ALA A 2 -4.67 9.12 5.65
C ALA A 2 -4.51 9.53 4.18
N ALA A 3 -3.69 8.82 3.40
CA ALA A 3 -3.50 9.09 1.98
C ALA A 3 -4.79 8.83 1.17
N GLN A 4 -5.45 7.68 1.34
CA GLN A 4 -6.76 7.41 0.73
C GLN A 4 -7.80 8.52 0.98
N GLU A 5 -8.03 8.93 2.24
CA GLU A 5 -9.02 9.97 2.58
C GLU A 5 -8.64 11.32 2.00
N THR A 6 -7.34 11.62 2.01
CA THR A 6 -6.82 12.87 1.45
C THR A 6 -7.00 12.91 -0.07
N VAL A 7 -6.67 11.83 -0.78
CA VAL A 7 -6.87 11.76 -2.24
C VAL A 7 -8.36 11.86 -2.59
N ASN A 8 -9.26 11.28 -1.78
CA ASN A 8 -10.70 11.36 -2.01
C ASN A 8 -11.26 12.78 -1.82
N LEU A 9 -10.83 13.50 -0.78
CA LEU A 9 -11.30 14.86 -0.49
C LEU A 9 -10.88 15.86 -1.57
N TRP A 10 -9.67 15.71 -2.12
CA TRP A 10 -9.11 16.64 -3.09
C TRP A 10 -9.20 16.15 -4.54
N PHE A 11 -9.91 15.03 -4.74
CA PHE A 11 -10.10 14.43 -6.06
C PHE A 11 -10.85 15.36 -7.01
N SER A 12 -11.91 16.02 -6.52
CA SER A 12 -12.68 16.99 -7.30
C SER A 12 -11.83 18.16 -7.76
N GLU A 13 -10.94 18.67 -6.91
CA GLU A 13 -10.08 19.80 -7.24
C GLU A 13 -8.93 19.45 -8.18
N LEU A 14 -8.59 18.17 -8.30
CA LEU A 14 -7.65 17.71 -9.34
C LEU A 14 -8.21 17.90 -10.76
N PHE A 15 -9.54 17.93 -10.88
CA PHE A 15 -10.28 18.07 -12.14
C PHE A 15 -11.06 19.39 -12.26
N ALA A 16 -11.11 20.21 -11.21
CA ALA A 16 -11.86 21.47 -11.18
C ALA A 16 -11.16 22.64 -11.90
N ASP A 17 -9.92 22.45 -12.34
CA ASP A 17 -9.09 23.51 -12.92
C ASP A 17 -9.26 23.68 -14.44
N ASP A 18 -10.32 23.16 -15.05
CA ASP A 18 -10.53 23.38 -16.50
C ASP A 18 -11.99 23.63 -16.87
N ASP A 19 -12.23 24.90 -17.20
CA ASP A 19 -13.31 25.45 -18.04
C ASP A 19 -13.22 24.95 -19.50
N SER A 20 -12.40 23.93 -19.80
CA SER A 20 -12.38 23.30 -21.11
C SER A 20 -13.43 22.19 -21.12
N GLY A 21 -14.39 22.25 -22.06
CA GLY A 21 -15.51 21.32 -22.23
C GLY A 21 -15.12 19.87 -22.55
N ILE A 22 -14.24 19.27 -21.75
CA ILE A 22 -13.86 17.88 -21.75
C ILE A 22 -14.90 17.16 -20.92
N SER A 23 -15.89 16.60 -21.62
CA SER A 23 -16.82 15.64 -21.04
C SER A 23 -16.04 14.42 -20.54
N LEU A 24 -15.71 14.40 -19.24
CA LEU A 24 -15.43 13.13 -18.58
C LEU A 24 -16.64 12.23 -18.84
N ALA A 25 -16.41 11.07 -19.46
CA ALA A 25 -17.47 10.09 -19.72
C ALA A 25 -18.15 9.57 -18.42
N LEU A 26 -17.60 9.90 -17.24
CA LEU A 26 -18.08 9.52 -15.91
C LEU A 26 -18.09 10.71 -14.95
N THR A 27 -19.17 10.84 -14.17
CA THR A 27 -19.27 11.74 -13.01
C THR A 27 -18.15 11.47 -11.98
N ILE A 28 -17.67 12.52 -11.30
CA ILE A 28 -16.62 12.46 -10.26
C ILE A 28 -16.90 11.36 -9.21
N SER A 29 -18.16 11.20 -8.82
CA SER A 29 -18.62 10.15 -7.91
C SER A 29 -18.37 8.73 -8.44
N ASN A 30 -18.61 8.49 -9.73
CA ASN A 30 -18.39 7.19 -10.35
C ASN A 30 -16.89 6.84 -10.40
N ILE A 31 -16.02 7.85 -10.53
CA ILE A 31 -14.58 7.63 -10.51
C ILE A 31 -14.08 7.28 -9.11
N SER A 32 -14.53 7.99 -8.09
CA SER A 32 -14.20 7.64 -6.70
C SER A 32 -14.73 6.24 -6.35
N LEU A 33 -15.91 5.87 -6.85
CA LEU A 33 -16.46 4.52 -6.72
C LEU A 33 -15.55 3.46 -7.39
N ILE A 34 -15.03 3.74 -8.60
CA ILE A 34 -14.09 2.85 -9.29
C ILE A 34 -12.77 2.76 -8.51
N GLY A 35 -12.25 3.87 -7.99
CA GLY A 35 -11.04 3.89 -7.16
C GLY A 35 -11.19 3.03 -5.90
N HIS A 36 -12.30 3.16 -5.17
CA HIS A 36 -12.57 2.39 -3.97
C HIS A 36 -12.86 0.91 -4.26
N SER A 37 -13.52 0.59 -5.36
CA SER A 37 -13.73 -0.81 -5.76
C SER A 37 -12.42 -1.48 -6.18
N ALA A 38 -11.55 -0.80 -6.93
CA ALA A 38 -10.20 -1.28 -7.25
C ALA A 38 -9.35 -1.48 -5.98
N PHE A 39 -9.46 -0.56 -5.02
CA PHE A 39 -8.84 -0.68 -3.70
C PHE A 39 -9.34 -1.92 -2.95
N ALA A 40 -10.65 -2.20 -2.96
CA ALA A 40 -11.20 -3.41 -2.34
C ALA A 40 -10.70 -4.69 -3.03
N VAL A 41 -10.75 -4.75 -4.37
CA VAL A 41 -10.27 -5.88 -5.16
C VAL A 41 -8.79 -6.16 -4.90
N SER A 42 -7.96 -5.12 -4.78
CA SER A 42 -6.53 -5.27 -4.50
C SER A 42 -6.26 -6.01 -3.18
N ARG A 43 -7.08 -5.78 -2.15
CA ARG A 43 -6.95 -6.44 -0.85
C ARG A 43 -7.27 -7.93 -0.94
N PHE A 44 -8.33 -8.28 -1.64
CA PHE A 44 -8.69 -9.68 -1.86
C PHE A 44 -7.64 -10.40 -2.69
N LEU A 45 -7.18 -9.78 -3.79
CA LEU A 45 -6.14 -10.35 -4.64
C LEU A 45 -4.84 -10.54 -3.88
N CYS A 46 -4.41 -9.53 -3.12
CA CYS A 46 -3.20 -9.64 -2.30
C CYS A 46 -3.37 -10.66 -1.17
N GLY A 47 -4.56 -10.77 -0.57
CA GLY A 47 -4.88 -11.79 0.42
C GLY A 47 -4.78 -13.21 -0.16
N ALA A 48 -5.33 -13.43 -1.35
CA ALA A 48 -5.19 -14.69 -2.08
C ALA A 48 -3.72 -14.96 -2.44
N LEU A 49 -2.99 -13.96 -2.93
CA LEU A 49 -1.56 -14.09 -3.21
C LEU A 49 -0.73 -14.37 -1.96
N CYS A 50 -1.14 -13.92 -0.77
CA CYS A 50 -0.45 -14.26 0.49
C CYS A 50 -0.49 -15.76 0.82
N LEU A 51 -1.39 -16.55 0.20
CA LEU A 51 -1.41 -18.01 0.35
C LEU A 51 -0.25 -18.68 -0.41
N VAL A 52 0.21 -18.06 -1.50
CA VAL A 52 1.23 -18.62 -2.40
C VAL A 52 2.58 -17.93 -2.24
N ILE A 53 2.57 -16.60 -2.13
CA ILE A 53 3.74 -15.73 -2.12
C ILE A 53 3.96 -15.20 -0.71
N ARG A 54 5.24 -15.05 -0.32
CA ARG A 54 5.60 -14.50 1.00
C ARG A 54 5.04 -13.08 1.18
N PRO A 55 4.35 -12.79 2.30
CA PRO A 55 3.74 -11.48 2.55
C PRO A 55 4.77 -10.34 2.57
N ARG A 56 6.03 -10.64 2.91
CA ARG A 56 7.16 -9.70 2.80
C ARG A 56 7.39 -9.21 1.38
N ILE A 57 7.37 -10.11 0.39
CA ILE A 57 7.64 -9.76 -1.01
C ILE A 57 6.48 -8.93 -1.54
N LEU A 58 5.25 -9.33 -1.21
CA LEU A 58 4.03 -8.58 -1.53
C LEU A 58 4.06 -7.17 -0.95
N LEU A 59 4.47 -7.01 0.32
CA LEU A 59 4.61 -5.71 0.97
C LEU A 59 5.69 -4.84 0.32
N CYS A 60 6.83 -5.42 -0.08
CA CYS A 60 7.86 -4.67 -0.80
C CYS A 60 7.37 -4.26 -2.20
N ALA A 61 6.71 -5.17 -2.91
CA ALA A 61 6.21 -4.92 -4.25
C ALA A 61 5.11 -3.85 -4.23
N SER A 62 4.21 -3.87 -3.24
CA SER A 62 3.15 -2.88 -3.12
C SER A 62 3.67 -1.49 -2.75
N LEU A 63 4.64 -1.41 -1.84
CA LEU A 63 5.29 -0.14 -1.48
C LEU A 63 6.13 0.43 -2.62
N LEU A 64 6.93 -0.40 -3.31
CA LEU A 64 7.73 0.04 -4.46
C LEU A 64 6.84 0.44 -5.65
N GLY A 65 5.78 -0.32 -5.92
CA GLY A 65 4.79 0.02 -6.96
C GLY A 65 4.06 1.33 -6.63
N GLY A 66 3.59 1.49 -5.39
CA GLY A 66 2.92 2.71 -4.94
C GLY A 66 3.83 3.94 -4.96
N THR A 67 5.07 3.82 -4.50
CA THR A 67 6.06 4.92 -4.57
C THR A 67 6.42 5.27 -6.01
N ALA A 68 6.66 4.29 -6.89
CA ALA A 68 6.96 4.54 -8.30
C ALA A 68 5.81 5.25 -9.02
N ILE A 69 4.56 4.82 -8.79
CA ILE A 69 3.37 5.48 -9.37
C ILE A 69 3.18 6.88 -8.79
N SER A 70 3.39 7.07 -7.48
CA SER A 70 3.31 8.38 -6.85
C SER A 70 4.37 9.35 -7.39
N ILE A 71 5.60 8.88 -7.62
CA ILE A 71 6.66 9.66 -8.27
C ILE A 71 6.28 9.96 -9.73
N ALA A 72 5.72 9.00 -10.47
CA ALA A 72 5.25 9.24 -11.84
C ALA A 72 4.18 10.34 -11.87
N ILE A 73 3.21 10.32 -10.95
CA ILE A 73 2.20 11.39 -10.79
C ILE A 73 2.86 12.73 -10.46
N ALA A 74 3.86 12.73 -9.57
CA ALA A 74 4.54 13.94 -9.12
C ALA A 74 5.52 14.55 -10.15
N THR A 75 6.01 13.75 -11.10
CA THR A 75 7.00 14.15 -12.12
C THR A 75 6.38 14.46 -13.49
N LEU A 76 5.09 14.15 -13.69
CA LEU A 76 4.38 14.46 -14.93
C LEU A 76 4.27 15.99 -15.16
N PRO A 77 4.66 16.50 -16.34
CA PRO A 77 4.54 17.92 -16.68
C PRO A 77 3.08 18.40 -16.66
N GLN A 78 2.85 19.64 -16.20
CA GLN A 78 1.51 20.25 -16.03
C GLN A 78 0.62 20.15 -17.29
N HIS A 79 1.22 20.14 -18.48
CA HIS A 79 0.51 20.08 -19.75
C HIS A 79 -0.13 18.71 -20.06
N THR A 80 0.28 17.63 -19.39
CA THR A 80 -0.25 16.28 -19.69
C THR A 80 -1.63 16.02 -19.07
N VAL A 81 -1.97 16.73 -18.00
CA VAL A 81 -3.28 16.61 -17.32
C VAL A 81 -4.40 17.15 -18.20
N THR A 82 -4.15 18.26 -18.89
CA THR A 82 -5.07 18.88 -19.86
C THR A 82 -5.08 18.14 -21.20
N THR A 83 -3.95 17.52 -21.59
CA THR A 83 -3.86 16.82 -22.89
C THR A 83 -4.35 15.35 -22.85
N ARG A 84 -4.27 14.66 -21.69
CA ARG A 84 -4.66 13.23 -21.52
C ARG A 84 -5.21 12.91 -20.12
N PRO A 85 -6.46 13.30 -19.80
CA PRO A 85 -7.07 13.06 -18.48
C PRO A 85 -7.15 11.57 -18.11
N ASN A 86 -7.32 10.69 -19.11
CA ASN A 86 -7.42 9.24 -18.91
C ASN A 86 -6.15 8.61 -18.32
N THR A 87 -4.97 9.19 -18.60
CA THR A 87 -3.70 8.67 -18.07
C THR A 87 -3.54 8.97 -16.58
N VAL A 88 -3.94 10.17 -16.15
CA VAL A 88 -3.92 10.59 -14.74
C VAL A 88 -4.94 9.79 -13.92
N LEU A 89 -6.11 9.55 -14.50
CA LEU A 89 -7.14 8.68 -13.93
C LEU A 89 -6.61 7.25 -13.69
N GLY A 90 -6.00 6.65 -14.72
CA GLY A 90 -5.43 5.30 -14.61
C GLY A 90 -4.31 5.19 -13.58
N LEU A 91 -3.42 6.19 -13.52
CA LEU A 91 -2.35 6.26 -12.52
C LEU A 91 -2.92 6.37 -11.09
N THR A 92 -3.98 7.15 -10.90
CA THR A 92 -4.59 7.34 -9.58
C THR A 92 -5.31 6.08 -9.10
N ILE A 93 -6.04 5.39 -9.99
CA ILE A 93 -6.64 4.07 -9.70
C ILE A 93 -5.56 3.04 -9.39
N GLY A 94 -4.45 3.06 -10.15
CA GLY A 94 -3.27 2.24 -9.86
C GLY A 94 -2.68 2.51 -8.47
N LEU A 95 -2.59 3.77 -8.06
CA LEU A 95 -2.11 4.15 -6.72
C LEU A 95 -3.03 3.58 -5.62
N PHE A 96 -4.35 3.70 -5.77
CA PHE A 96 -5.32 3.09 -4.85
C PHE A 96 -5.17 1.56 -4.79
N PHE A 97 -4.92 0.91 -5.93
CA PHE A 97 -4.71 -0.53 -6.01
C PHE A 97 -3.46 -0.97 -5.22
N PHE A 98 -2.36 -0.23 -5.31
CA PHE A 98 -1.14 -0.58 -4.57
C PHE A 98 -1.17 -0.16 -3.10
N GLU A 99 -1.89 0.91 -2.73
CA GLU A 99 -2.05 1.32 -1.32
C GLU A 99 -2.94 0.35 -0.52
N GLY A 100 -3.99 -0.17 -1.16
CA GLY A 100 -4.99 -1.07 -0.57
C GLY A 100 -4.46 -2.15 0.37
N PRO A 101 -3.54 -3.01 -0.07
CA PRO A 101 -3.07 -4.14 0.73
C PRO A 101 -1.99 -3.79 1.76
N ILE A 102 -1.43 -2.57 1.75
CA ILE A 102 -0.27 -2.21 2.60
C ILE A 102 -0.62 -2.33 4.08
N PHE A 103 -1.73 -1.72 4.51
CA PHE A 103 -2.16 -1.76 5.91
C PHE A 103 -2.44 -3.19 6.42
N PRO A 104 -3.28 -4.01 5.76
CA PRO A 104 -3.52 -5.37 6.23
C PRO A 104 -2.25 -6.25 6.18
N LEU A 105 -1.33 -6.03 5.23
CA LEU A 105 -0.04 -6.72 5.20
C LEU A 105 0.84 -6.35 6.40
N ILE A 106 0.97 -5.06 6.72
CA ILE A 106 1.73 -4.60 7.90
C ILE A 106 1.12 -5.18 9.17
N PHE A 107 -0.20 -5.10 9.31
CA PHE A 107 -0.93 -5.63 10.46
C PHE A 107 -0.70 -7.13 10.64
N ALA A 108 -0.81 -7.90 9.55
CA ALA A 108 -0.60 -9.34 9.57
C ALA A 108 0.86 -9.72 9.91
N ILE A 109 1.84 -8.98 9.38
CA ILE A 109 3.26 -9.23 9.65
C ILE A 109 3.62 -8.86 11.08
N ALA A 110 3.15 -7.72 11.58
CA ALA A 110 3.48 -7.21 12.91
C ALA A 110 2.88 -8.05 14.05
N LEU A 111 1.78 -8.76 13.81
CA LEU A 111 1.19 -9.69 14.79
C LEU A 111 1.86 -11.06 14.84
N ARG A 112 2.67 -11.43 13.85
CA ARG A 112 3.37 -12.72 13.87
C ARG A 112 4.40 -12.77 15.01
N GLY A 113 4.32 -13.82 15.82
CA GLY A 113 5.26 -14.08 16.92
C GLY A 113 4.96 -13.39 18.24
N LEU A 114 3.83 -12.68 18.36
CA LEU A 114 3.50 -11.90 19.57
C LEU A 114 2.83 -12.73 20.70
N GLY A 115 2.39 -13.96 20.41
CA GLY A 115 1.89 -14.91 21.40
C GLY A 115 0.77 -14.36 22.29
N ARG A 116 0.95 -14.44 23.63
CA ARG A 116 -0.03 -13.94 24.63
C ARG A 116 -0.28 -12.43 24.55
N SER A 117 0.64 -11.65 23.98
CA SER A 117 0.51 -10.19 23.86
C SER A 117 -0.14 -9.73 22.55
N THR A 118 -0.58 -10.65 21.69
CA THR A 118 -1.20 -10.34 20.38
C THR A 118 -2.36 -9.35 20.49
N LYS A 119 -3.23 -9.49 21.50
CA LYS A 119 -4.38 -8.59 21.68
C LYS A 119 -3.96 -7.13 21.96
N LYS A 120 -2.91 -6.94 22.76
CA LYS A 120 -2.36 -5.60 23.08
C LYS A 120 -1.63 -5.01 21.88
N GLY A 121 -0.82 -5.82 21.18
CA GLY A 121 -0.14 -5.39 19.95
C GLY A 121 -1.12 -5.01 18.84
N ALA A 122 -2.17 -5.82 18.64
CA ALA A 122 -3.23 -5.53 17.67
C ALA A 122 -3.93 -4.21 17.97
N ALA A 123 -4.27 -3.95 19.23
CA ALA A 123 -4.88 -2.68 19.65
C ALA A 123 -3.96 -1.49 19.37
N MET A 124 -2.65 -1.60 19.67
CA MET A 124 -1.69 -0.52 19.40
C MET A 124 -1.53 -0.24 17.90
N ILE A 125 -1.42 -1.29 17.07
CA ILE A 125 -1.28 -1.11 15.62
C ILE A 125 -2.59 -0.57 15.03
N ALA A 126 -3.75 -1.02 15.51
CA ALA A 126 -5.06 -0.54 15.07
C ALA A 126 -5.34 0.91 15.52
N ALA A 127 -4.75 1.37 16.63
CA ALA A 127 -4.82 2.76 17.06
C ALA A 127 -3.98 3.70 16.18
N GLY A 128 -2.89 3.20 15.57
CA GLY A 128 -2.00 3.98 14.72
C GLY A 128 -2.70 4.75 13.57
N PRO A 129 -3.57 4.12 12.77
CA PRO A 129 -4.37 4.79 11.75
C PRO A 129 -5.21 5.96 12.23
N GLY A 130 -5.54 6.04 13.53
CA GLY A 130 -6.27 7.17 14.11
C GLY A 130 -5.57 8.51 13.90
N GLY A 131 -4.24 8.52 13.75
CA GLY A 131 -3.47 9.72 13.38
C GLY A 131 -3.70 10.20 11.94
N GLY A 132 -4.42 9.44 11.12
CA GLY A 132 -4.71 9.79 9.73
C GLY A 132 -5.61 11.01 9.57
N ALA A 133 -6.31 11.43 10.63
CA ALA A 133 -7.06 12.69 10.66
C ALA A 133 -6.17 13.91 10.40
N VAL A 134 -4.87 13.84 10.69
CA VAL A 134 -3.91 14.93 10.47
C VAL A 134 -3.59 15.12 8.98
N GLY A 135 -3.74 14.06 8.16
CA GLY A 135 -3.41 14.09 6.73
C GLY A 135 -4.15 15.19 5.94
N PRO A 136 -5.49 15.26 6.02
CA PRO A 136 -6.26 16.31 5.36
C PRO A 136 -5.88 17.73 5.78
N TRP A 137 -5.58 17.97 7.06
CA TRP A 137 -5.18 19.30 7.56
C TRP A 137 -3.83 19.75 7.00
N VAL A 138 -2.86 18.83 6.93
CA VAL A 138 -1.55 19.11 6.33
C VAL A 138 -1.71 19.41 4.84
N LEU A 139 -2.58 18.68 4.15
CA LEU A 139 -2.82 18.92 2.72
C LEU A 139 -3.55 20.24 2.45
N PHE A 140 -4.55 20.57 3.28
CA PHE A 140 -5.26 21.85 3.22
C PHE A 140 -4.29 23.04 3.37
N ALA A 141 -3.39 22.97 4.35
CA ALA A 141 -2.38 24.00 4.57
C ALA A 141 -1.41 24.13 3.38
N LEU A 142 -1.04 23.01 2.76
CA LEU A 142 -0.14 23.00 1.61
C LEU A 142 -0.80 23.53 0.34
N GLN A 143 -2.08 23.21 0.14
CA GLN A 143 -2.83 23.63 -1.02
C GLN A 143 -2.90 25.16 -1.10
N ASN A 144 -3.10 25.81 0.04
CA ASN A 144 -3.15 27.28 0.13
C ASN A 144 -1.82 27.96 -0.22
N ARG A 145 -0.71 27.22 -0.31
CA ARG A 145 0.63 27.75 -0.61
C ARG A 145 1.25 27.24 -1.91
N MET A 146 0.94 26.01 -2.31
CA MET A 146 1.71 25.27 -3.33
C MET A 146 0.87 24.56 -4.39
N GLY A 147 -0.47 24.57 -4.27
CA GLY A 147 -1.40 23.93 -5.20
C GLY A 147 -1.53 22.41 -5.05
N VAL A 148 -2.68 21.86 -5.46
CA VAL A 148 -3.10 20.45 -5.28
C VAL A 148 -2.08 19.43 -5.82
N ARG A 149 -1.35 19.79 -6.88
CA ARG A 149 -0.41 18.88 -7.56
C ARG A 149 0.90 18.66 -6.78
N ARG A 150 1.43 19.69 -6.09
CA ARG A 150 2.60 19.54 -5.21
C ARG A 150 2.26 18.77 -3.93
N SER A 151 1.00 18.77 -3.52
CA SER A 151 0.53 18.02 -2.36
C SER A 151 0.70 16.49 -2.51
N PHE A 152 0.78 15.95 -3.73
CA PHE A 152 1.05 14.53 -3.96
C PHE A 152 2.46 14.09 -3.50
N TRP A 153 3.42 15.00 -3.39
CA TRP A 153 4.74 14.69 -2.83
C TRP A 153 4.65 14.21 -1.38
N ILE A 154 3.65 14.65 -0.61
CA ILE A 154 3.42 14.17 0.75
C ILE A 154 3.09 12.67 0.74
N VAL A 155 2.28 12.22 -0.21
CA VAL A 155 1.94 10.80 -0.37
C VAL A 155 3.19 10.00 -0.74
N THR A 156 4.05 10.55 -1.60
CA THR A 156 5.34 9.92 -1.95
C THR A 156 6.25 9.78 -0.73
N VAL A 157 6.38 10.83 0.08
CA VAL A 157 7.22 10.82 1.30
C VAL A 157 6.65 9.86 2.34
N ALA A 158 5.32 9.81 2.50
CA ALA A 158 4.67 8.87 3.41
C ALA A 158 4.88 7.41 2.99
N LEU A 159 4.69 7.09 1.71
CA LEU A 159 4.95 5.76 1.15
C LEU A 159 6.45 5.40 1.21
N GLY A 160 7.33 6.37 0.95
CA GLY A 160 8.78 6.21 1.08
C GLY A 160 9.22 5.94 2.51
N THR A 161 8.61 6.63 3.49
CA THR A 161 8.85 6.36 4.91
C THR A 161 8.35 4.96 5.29
N ALA A 162 7.23 4.51 4.72
CA ALA A 162 6.74 3.15 4.91
C ALA A 162 7.68 2.08 4.33
N CYS A 163 8.51 2.39 3.32
CA CYS A 163 9.59 1.50 2.84
C CYS A 163 10.67 1.21 3.90
N LEU A 164 10.77 1.98 4.99
CA LEU A 164 11.68 1.66 6.10
C LEU A 164 11.29 0.34 6.78
N PHE A 165 10.01 0.00 6.83
CA PHE A 165 9.52 -1.24 7.45
C PHE A 165 10.04 -2.52 6.76
N PRO A 166 9.92 -2.70 5.42
CA PRO A 166 10.52 -3.85 4.75
C PRO A 166 12.05 -3.83 4.76
N VAL A 167 12.68 -2.65 4.77
CA VAL A 167 14.14 -2.54 4.93
C VAL A 167 14.57 -3.05 6.31
N TYR A 168 13.86 -2.66 7.37
CA TYR A 168 14.07 -3.17 8.73
C TYR A 168 13.96 -4.71 8.78
N LEU A 169 12.94 -5.29 8.13
CA LEU A 169 12.79 -6.75 8.04
C LEU A 169 13.90 -7.44 7.23
N LYS A 170 14.61 -6.73 6.34
CA LYS A 170 15.80 -7.26 5.67
C LYS A 170 17.05 -7.21 6.56
N VAL A 171 17.21 -6.15 7.35
CA VAL A 171 18.39 -5.92 8.20
C VAL A 171 18.34 -6.79 9.47
N VAL A 172 17.18 -6.92 10.10
CA VAL A 172 17.05 -7.69 11.35
C VAL A 172 16.68 -9.14 11.06
N GLY A 173 17.70 -10.00 11.02
CA GLY A 173 17.55 -11.44 10.77
C GLY A 173 16.62 -12.17 11.75
N ARG A 174 16.56 -11.73 13.03
CA ARG A 174 15.67 -12.32 14.05
C ARG A 174 14.19 -12.00 13.80
N ALA A 175 13.88 -10.80 13.31
CA ALA A 175 12.52 -10.44 12.91
C ALA A 175 12.11 -11.20 11.63
N ARG A 176 13.07 -11.40 10.72
CA ARG A 176 12.88 -12.20 9.51
C ARG A 176 12.52 -13.65 9.83
N GLU A 177 13.15 -14.28 10.81
CA GLU A 177 12.86 -15.68 11.18
C GLU A 177 11.44 -15.88 11.72
N VAL A 178 10.90 -14.89 12.44
CA VAL A 178 9.53 -14.94 12.97
C VAL A 178 8.49 -14.77 11.86
N VAL A 179 8.82 -14.03 10.80
CA VAL A 179 7.91 -13.71 9.70
C VAL A 179 7.96 -14.76 8.57
N ASP A 180 9.13 -15.35 8.29
CA ASP A 180 9.35 -16.36 7.24
C ASP A 180 9.10 -17.79 7.76
N TRP A 181 7.91 -18.34 7.51
CA TRP A 181 7.49 -19.72 7.83
C TRP A 181 8.50 -20.83 7.43
N ASN A 182 9.23 -20.65 6.33
CA ASN A 182 9.97 -21.73 5.66
C ASN A 182 11.33 -22.11 6.25
N ARG A 183 11.90 -21.40 7.24
CA ARG A 183 13.17 -21.87 7.83
C ARG A 183 12.97 -23.08 8.73
N ILE A 184 11.84 -23.13 9.44
CA ILE A 184 11.50 -24.20 10.36
C ILE A 184 10.89 -25.36 9.58
N GLU A 185 9.87 -25.10 8.77
CA GLU A 185 9.18 -26.16 8.02
C GLU A 185 10.04 -26.76 6.89
N GLY A 186 10.91 -25.96 6.25
CA GLY A 186 11.88 -26.47 5.27
C GLY A 186 12.99 -27.31 5.91
N LYS A 187 13.41 -26.99 7.15
CA LYS A 187 14.31 -27.84 7.93
C LYS A 187 13.61 -29.12 8.36
N GLU A 188 12.35 -29.05 8.80
CA GLU A 188 11.58 -30.24 9.19
C GLU A 188 11.27 -31.15 8.01
N ARG A 189 10.89 -30.61 6.84
CA ARG A 189 10.72 -31.41 5.63
C ARG A 189 12.03 -32.05 5.21
N LYS A 190 13.15 -31.31 5.18
CA LYS A 190 14.49 -31.89 4.90
C LYS A 190 14.90 -32.92 5.94
N TRP A 191 14.61 -32.70 7.22
CA TRP A 191 14.92 -33.62 8.31
C TRP A 191 14.08 -34.89 8.21
N LYS A 192 12.76 -34.78 7.99
CA LYS A 192 11.87 -35.91 7.72
C LYS A 192 12.30 -36.69 6.49
N TRP A 193 12.69 -36.00 5.40
CA TRP A 193 13.20 -36.65 4.19
C TRP A 193 14.51 -37.40 4.46
N LYS A 194 15.44 -36.78 5.20
CA LYS A 194 16.72 -37.38 5.60
C LYS A 194 16.56 -38.53 6.60
N TRP A 195 15.54 -38.48 7.44
CA TRP A 195 15.14 -39.57 8.33
C TRP A 195 14.53 -40.72 7.57
N LYS A 196 13.60 -40.43 6.65
CA LYS A 196 12.96 -41.44 5.79
C LYS A 196 13.96 -42.12 4.86
N SER A 197 14.97 -41.40 4.37
CA SER A 197 16.07 -41.98 3.58
C SER A 197 17.07 -42.78 4.42
N LYS A 198 17.16 -42.52 5.73
CA LYS A 198 18.09 -43.21 6.64
C LYS A 198 17.49 -44.49 7.24
N TRP A 199 16.16 -44.57 7.27
CA TRP A 199 15.41 -45.72 7.78
C TRP A 199 14.23 -46.04 6.85
N PRO A 200 14.49 -46.62 5.67
CA PRO A 200 13.45 -47.16 4.83
C PRO A 200 12.96 -48.48 5.45
N TRP A 201 11.99 -48.39 6.36
CA TRP A 201 11.22 -49.55 6.80
C TRP A 201 9.95 -49.57 5.95
N ASP A 202 9.96 -50.40 4.90
CA ASP A 202 8.74 -51.03 4.38
C ASP A 202 8.44 -52.27 5.24
#